data_AF-A0A0Q8WS17-F1
#
_entry.id   AF-A0A0Q8WS17-F1
#
_cell.length_a   1.000
_cell.length_b   1.000
_cell.length_c   1.000
_cell.angle_alpha   90.00
_cell.angle_beta   90.00
_cell.angle_gamma   90.00
#
_symmetry.space_group_name_H-M   'P 1'
#
loop_
_entity.id
_entity.type
_entity.pdbx_description
1 polymer ?
#
loop_
_entity_poly.entity_id
_entity_poly.type
_entity_poly.pdbx_seq_one_letter_code
_entity_poly.pdbx_strand_id
1 'polypeptide(L)'
;MSNRTAVLRFAAVGVCNTLIDLVLFVLLRDHLGITGANFVSSTSGMVFSFVVNGLFTFQADKLTLRHAALFVATNGVVMWVAQPLLIHGWLWVLERGPEVAVGPMSAADVHLAGAKLASIACCLVLNFFAYRYVVWPVEHPGEERPA
;
A
#
# COMPACT_ATOMS: atom_id res chain seq x y z
N MET A 1 -8.57 5.90 -19.00
CA MET A 1 -8.57 6.72 -17.76
C MET A 1 -7.32 7.59 -17.73
N SER A 2 -7.42 8.87 -17.35
CA SER A 2 -6.24 9.71 -17.10
C SER A 2 -5.50 9.20 -15.86
N ASN A 3 -4.17 9.12 -15.92
CA ASN A 3 -3.34 8.62 -14.82
C ASN A 3 -3.58 9.40 -13.50
N ARG A 4 -3.92 10.70 -13.58
CA ARG A 4 -4.26 11.51 -12.38
C ARG A 4 -5.52 11.01 -11.67
N THR A 5 -6.57 10.62 -12.41
CA THR A 5 -7.83 10.15 -11.82
C THR A 5 -7.62 8.81 -11.10
N ALA A 6 -6.81 7.92 -11.67
CA ALA A 6 -6.47 6.64 -11.04
C ALA A 6 -5.71 6.84 -9.72
N VAL A 7 -4.74 7.76 -9.70
CA VAL A 7 -3.97 8.10 -8.49
C VAL A 7 -4.86 8.70 -7.40
N LEU A 8 -5.76 9.63 -7.76
CA LEU A 8 -6.70 10.22 -6.79
C LEU A 8 -7.65 9.19 -6.20
N ARG A 9 -8.19 8.27 -7.02
CA ARG A 9 -9.03 7.18 -6.53
C ARG A 9 -8.26 6.25 -5.62
N PHE A 10 -7.04 5.86 -6.02
CA PHE A 10 -6.17 5.02 -5.19
C PHE A 10 -5.87 5.67 -3.83
N ALA A 11 -5.52 6.95 -3.82
CA ALA A 11 -5.28 7.69 -2.59
C ALA A 11 -6.52 7.76 -1.70
N ALA A 12 -7.70 8.06 -2.27
CA ALA A 12 -8.96 8.08 -1.54
C ALA A 12 -9.32 6.72 -0.94
N VAL A 13 -9.12 5.63 -1.70
CA VAL A 13 -9.32 4.26 -1.20
C VAL A 13 -8.36 3.94 -0.07
N GLY A 14 -7.09 4.33 -0.18
CA GLY A 14 -6.10 4.19 0.89
C GLY A 14 -6.53 4.89 2.18
N VAL A 15 -7.00 6.14 2.09
CA VAL A 15 -7.51 6.88 3.26
C VAL A 15 -8.73 6.19 3.88
N CYS A 16 -9.70 5.79 3.05
CA CYS A 16 -10.89 5.07 3.53
C CYS A 16 -10.53 3.74 4.19
N ASN A 17 -9.58 3.00 3.62
CA ASN A 17 -9.08 1.76 4.16
C ASN A 17 -8.50 1.94 5.58
N THR A 18 -7.64 2.94 5.76
CA THR A 18 -7.06 3.24 7.08
C THR A 18 -8.12 3.68 8.08
N LEU A 19 -9.14 4.43 7.66
CA LEU A 19 -10.26 4.82 8.53
C LEU A 19 -11.09 3.60 8.95
N ILE A 20 -11.39 2.69 8.02
CA ILE A 20 -12.11 1.44 8.31
C ILE A 20 -11.32 0.60 9.33
N ASP A 21 -10.02 0.43 9.10
CA ASP A 21 -9.14 -0.31 10.02
C ASP A 21 -9.14 0.32 11.42
N LEU A 22 -8.95 1.64 11.53
CA LEU A 22 -8.96 2.36 12.81
C LEU A 22 -10.30 2.23 13.55
N VAL A 23 -11.42 2.45 12.85
CA VAL A 23 -12.76 2.39 13.44
C VAL A 23 -13.06 0.98 13.92
N LEU A 24 -12.81 -0.04 13.10
CA LEU A 24 -13.03 -1.43 13.49
C LEU A 24 -12.12 -1.84 14.64
N PHE A 25 -10.84 -1.44 14.62
CA PHE A 25 -9.92 -1.74 15.71
C PHE A 25 -10.41 -1.16 17.04
N VAL A 26 -10.82 0.12 17.06
CA VAL A 26 -11.30 0.79 18.27
C VAL A 26 -12.62 0.20 18.78
N LEU A 27 -13.51 -0.25 17.89
CA LEU A 27 -14.76 -0.87 18.29
C LEU A 27 -14.58 -2.31 18.80
N LEU A 28 -13.64 -3.07 18.22
CA LEU A 28 -13.48 -4.49 18.52
C LEU A 28 -12.45 -4.78 19.63
N ARG A 29 -11.53 -3.86 19.92
CA ARG A 29 -10.44 -4.06 20.90
C ARG A 29 -10.92 -4.47 22.29
N ASP A 30 -12.08 -3.99 22.72
CA ASP A 30 -12.62 -4.27 24.05
C ASP A 30 -13.39 -5.61 24.10
N HIS A 31 -13.77 -6.16 22.95
CA HIS A 31 -14.52 -7.43 22.84
C HIS A 31 -13.64 -8.63 22.47
N LEU A 32 -12.66 -8.44 21.59
CA LEU A 32 -11.82 -9.51 21.03
C LEU A 32 -10.37 -9.43 21.51
N GLY A 33 -10.03 -8.44 22.33
CA GLY A 33 -8.66 -8.09 22.66
C GLY A 33 -7.90 -7.47 21.48
N ILE A 34 -6.68 -7.00 21.75
CA ILE A 34 -5.86 -6.26 20.78
C ILE A 34 -5.57 -7.12 19.53
N THR A 35 -5.17 -8.37 19.73
CA THR A 35 -4.78 -9.28 18.64
C THR A 35 -5.98 -9.61 17.74
N GLY A 36 -7.12 -9.96 18.34
CA GLY A 36 -8.33 -10.30 17.60
C GLY A 36 -8.89 -9.10 16.83
N ALA A 37 -8.92 -7.93 17.47
CA ALA A 37 -9.36 -6.69 16.83
C ALA A 37 -8.46 -6.30 15.65
N ASN A 38 -7.13 -6.34 15.82
CA ASN A 38 -6.18 -6.01 14.74
C ASN A 38 -6.31 -6.98 13.57
N PHE A 39 -6.50 -8.27 13.83
CA PHE A 39 -6.69 -9.25 12.78
C PHE A 39 -7.96 -8.95 11.97
N VAL A 40 -9.10 -8.76 12.63
CA VAL A 40 -10.38 -8.49 11.97
C VAL A 40 -10.36 -7.15 11.24
N SER A 41 -9.81 -6.10 11.85
CA SER A 41 -9.73 -4.78 11.23
C SER A 41 -8.84 -4.79 10.00
N SER A 42 -7.64 -5.39 10.10
CA SER A 42 -6.67 -5.45 9.00
C SER A 42 -7.19 -6.31 7.84
N THR A 43 -7.82 -7.45 8.13
CA THR A 43 -8.44 -8.28 7.09
C THR A 43 -9.60 -7.55 6.40
N SER A 44 -10.45 -6.87 7.17
CA SER A 44 -11.57 -6.09 6.61
C SER A 44 -11.07 -4.95 5.72
N GLY A 45 -10.02 -4.24 6.15
CA GLY A 45 -9.33 -3.25 5.34
C GLY A 45 -8.79 -3.84 4.04
N MET A 46 -8.02 -4.94 4.12
CA MET A 46 -7.48 -5.60 2.92
C MET A 46 -8.57 -6.01 1.94
N VAL A 47 -9.70 -6.56 2.42
CA VAL A 47 -10.84 -6.93 1.57
C VAL A 47 -11.46 -5.69 0.93
N PHE A 48 -11.69 -4.62 1.70
CA PHE A 48 -12.20 -3.35 1.17
C PHE A 48 -11.26 -2.78 0.10
N SER A 49 -9.97 -2.74 0.38
CA SER A 49 -8.94 -2.28 -0.56
C SER A 49 -8.94 -3.11 -1.83
N PHE A 50 -9.07 -4.43 -1.73
CA PHE A 50 -9.12 -5.30 -2.90
C PHE A 50 -10.35 -5.04 -3.76
N VAL A 51 -11.53 -4.99 -3.14
CA VAL A 51 -12.82 -4.82 -3.85
C VAL A 51 -12.90 -3.43 -4.49
N VAL A 52 -12.63 -2.38 -3.72
CA VAL A 52 -12.78 -1.00 -4.21
C VAL A 52 -11.67 -0.64 -5.18
N ASN A 53 -10.41 -1.06 -4.96
CA ASN A 53 -9.39 -0.83 -5.98
C ASN A 53 -9.70 -1.60 -7.26
N GLY A 54 -10.11 -2.87 -7.17
CA GLY A 54 -10.44 -3.66 -8.35
C GLY A 54 -11.61 -3.07 -9.14
N LEU A 55 -12.76 -2.86 -8.50
CA LEU A 55 -14.00 -2.45 -9.19
C LEU A 55 -14.07 -0.93 -9.48
N PHE A 56 -13.57 -0.09 -8.59
CA PHE A 56 -13.74 1.37 -8.71
C PHE A 56 -12.48 2.09 -9.21
N THR A 57 -11.30 1.74 -8.70
CA THR A 57 -10.04 2.38 -9.12
C THR A 57 -9.59 1.88 -10.48
N PHE A 58 -9.57 0.56 -10.69
CA PHE A 58 -9.06 -0.07 -11.91
C PHE A 58 -10.15 -0.57 -12.85
N GLN A 59 -11.42 -0.52 -12.45
CA GLN A 59 -12.58 -0.91 -13.26
C GLN A 59 -12.46 -2.32 -13.87
N ALA A 60 -11.97 -3.27 -13.07
CA ALA A 60 -11.92 -4.67 -13.45
C ALA A 60 -13.34 -5.22 -13.63
N ASP A 61 -13.56 -5.93 -14.73
CA ASP A 61 -14.87 -6.51 -15.08
C ASP A 61 -15.27 -7.62 -14.08
N LYS A 62 -14.29 -8.39 -13.58
CA LYS A 62 -14.48 -9.43 -12.56
C LYS A 62 -13.32 -9.50 -11.57
N LEU A 63 -13.64 -9.72 -10.29
CA LEU A 63 -12.67 -10.07 -9.26
C LEU A 63 -12.47 -11.59 -9.24
N THR A 64 -11.23 -12.05 -9.40
CA THR A 64 -10.90 -13.48 -9.43
C THR A 64 -9.99 -13.84 -8.26
N LEU A 65 -9.93 -15.12 -7.90
CA LEU A 65 -8.95 -15.62 -6.90
C LEU A 65 -7.51 -15.31 -7.30
N ARG A 66 -7.21 -15.28 -8.60
CA ARG A 66 -5.90 -14.86 -9.12
C ARG A 66 -5.60 -13.41 -8.78
N HIS A 67 -6.57 -12.50 -8.94
CA HIS A 67 -6.40 -11.09 -8.55
C HIS A 67 -6.15 -10.97 -7.03
N ALA A 68 -6.89 -11.74 -6.21
CA ALA A 68 -6.69 -11.74 -4.77
C ALA A 68 -5.29 -12.27 -4.39
N ALA A 69 -4.85 -13.37 -4.98
CA ALA A 69 -3.51 -13.93 -4.75
C ALA A 69 -2.40 -12.94 -5.17
N LEU A 70 -2.53 -12.31 -6.34
CA LEU A 70 -1.57 -11.29 -6.81
C LEU A 70 -1.58 -10.04 -5.93
N PHE A 71 -2.74 -9.61 -5.46
CA PHE A 71 -2.85 -8.49 -4.51
C PHE A 71 -2.13 -8.81 -3.20
N VAL A 72 -2.40 -9.97 -2.59
CA VAL A 72 -1.74 -10.38 -1.35
C VAL A 72 -0.24 -10.57 -1.56
N ALA A 73 0.18 -11.22 -2.65
CA ALA A 73 1.58 -11.40 -2.97
C ALA A 73 2.31 -10.07 -3.18
N THR A 74 1.68 -9.12 -3.89
CA THR A 74 2.24 -7.78 -4.12
C THR A 74 2.40 -7.03 -2.80
N ASN A 75 1.36 -6.98 -1.96
CA ASN A 75 1.43 -6.34 -0.65
C ASN A 75 2.50 -7.00 0.24
N GLY A 76 2.57 -8.34 0.23
CA GLY A 76 3.59 -9.09 0.93
C GLY A 76 5.00 -8.73 0.48
N VAL A 77 5.27 -8.72 -0.83
CA VAL A 77 6.58 -8.36 -1.38
C VAL A 77 6.92 -6.90 -1.06
N VAL A 78 5.97 -5.99 -1.18
CA VAL A 78 6.21 -4.58 -0.84
C VAL A 78 6.54 -4.42 0.64
N MET A 79 5.82 -5.10 1.53
CA MET A 79 6.03 -5.01 2.97
C MET A 79 7.32 -5.71 3.43
N TRP A 80 7.62 -6.91 2.92
CA TRP A 80 8.73 -7.74 3.41
C TRP A 80 10.05 -7.50 2.68
N VAL A 81 10.00 -7.01 1.44
CA VAL A 81 11.20 -6.86 0.60
C VAL A 81 11.43 -5.40 0.24
N ALA A 82 10.46 -4.76 -0.42
CA ALA A 82 10.67 -3.40 -0.93
C ALA A 82 10.85 -2.39 0.21
N GLN A 83 10.01 -2.44 1.24
CA GLN A 83 10.03 -1.47 2.34
C GLN A 83 11.34 -1.53 3.14
N PRO A 84 11.85 -2.70 3.60
CA PRO A 84 13.14 -2.76 4.28
C PRO A 84 14.31 -2.32 3.40
N LEU A 85 14.35 -2.75 2.13
CA LEU A 85 15.40 -2.36 1.20
C LEU A 85 15.42 -0.85 0.96
N LEU A 86 14.25 -0.22 0.80
CA LEU A 86 14.12 1.22 0.66
C LEU A 86 14.52 1.95 1.93
N ILE A 87 14.18 1.44 3.13
CA ILE A 87 14.60 2.05 4.40
C ILE A 87 16.13 2.07 4.48
N HIS A 88 16.80 0.94 4.22
CA HIS A 88 18.25 0.89 4.23
C HIS A 88 18.89 1.74 3.14
N GLY A 89 18.30 1.77 1.94
CA GLY A 89 18.74 2.63 0.85
C GLY A 89 18.66 4.12 1.21
N TRP A 90 17.54 4.56 1.77
CA TRP A 90 17.35 5.95 2.20
C TRP A 90 18.24 6.32 3.39
N LEU A 91 18.40 5.43 4.37
CA LEU A 91 19.35 5.64 5.47
C LEU A 91 20.76 5.84 4.94
N TRP A 92 21.22 4.99 4.03
CA TRP A 92 22.54 5.12 3.41
C TRP A 92 22.73 6.45 2.66
N VAL A 93 21.67 7.01 2.08
CA VAL A 93 21.71 8.35 1.45
C VAL A 93 21.71 9.46 2.50
N LEU A 94 20.82 9.38 3.50
CA LEU A 94 20.60 10.44 4.50
C LEU A 94 21.77 10.54 5.49
N GLU A 95 22.40 9.42 5.86
CA GLU A 95 23.59 9.39 6.72
C GLU A 95 24.83 10.02 6.06
N ARG A 96 24.83 10.16 4.74
CA ARG A 96 25.88 10.91 4.00
C ARG A 96 25.61 12.42 3.96
N GLY A 97 24.42 12.84 4.37
CA GLY A 97 23.99 14.23 4.39
C GLY A 97 24.44 14.98 5.64
N PRO A 98 24.05 16.26 5.75
CA PRO A 98 24.31 17.05 6.94
C PRO A 98 23.56 16.47 8.15
N GLU A 99 24.19 16.48 9.32
CA GLU A 99 23.56 16.08 10.57
C GLU A 99 22.52 17.13 10.99
N VAL A 100 21.24 16.76 10.90
CA VAL A 100 20.12 17.64 11.26
C VAL A 100 19.35 17.05 12.43
N ALA A 101 19.39 17.73 13.58
CA ALA A 101 18.56 17.44 14.74
C ALA A 101 17.37 18.40 14.80
N VAL A 102 16.20 17.90 15.21
CA VAL A 102 14.96 18.70 15.30
C VAL A 102 14.36 18.54 16.69
N GLY A 103 14.45 19.61 17.50
CA GLY A 103 13.95 19.60 18.87
C GLY A 103 14.61 18.50 19.72
N PRO A 104 13.84 17.60 20.37
CA PRO A 104 14.41 16.51 21.17
C PRO A 104 14.89 15.31 20.33
N MET A 105 14.65 15.29 19.02
CA MET A 105 15.04 14.16 18.16
C MET A 105 16.50 14.26 17.75
N SER A 106 17.25 13.17 17.94
CA SER A 106 18.63 13.08 17.45
C SER A 106 18.67 13.07 15.92
N ALA A 107 19.83 13.37 15.33
CA ALA A 107 20.00 13.29 13.87
C ALA A 107 19.71 11.86 13.34
N ALA A 108 20.05 10.83 14.10
CA ALA A 108 19.74 9.45 13.76
C ALA A 108 18.22 9.18 13.73
N ASP A 109 17.47 9.71 14.70
CA ASP A 109 16.01 9.56 14.74
C ASP A 109 15.34 10.30 13.58
N VAL A 110 15.85 11.50 13.23
CA VAL A 110 15.37 12.29 12.10
C VAL A 110 15.64 11.56 10.79
N HIS A 111 16.84 11.02 10.59
CA HIS A 111 17.17 10.24 9.39
C HIS A 111 16.32 8.97 9.28
N LEU A 112 16.09 8.25 10.38
CA LEU A 112 15.23 7.07 10.39
C LEU A 112 13.77 7.41 10.08
N ALA A 113 13.23 8.47 10.68
CA ALA A 113 11.88 8.93 10.39
C ALA A 113 11.74 9.35 8.91
N GLY A 114 12.73 10.10 8.39
CA GLY A 114 12.79 10.50 6.99
C GLY A 114 12.86 9.30 6.04
N ALA A 115 13.72 8.33 6.32
CA ALA A 115 13.85 7.11 5.54
C ALA A 115 12.54 6.30 5.54
N LYS A 116 11.88 6.14 6.69
CA LYS A 116 10.59 5.44 6.76
C LYS A 116 9.51 6.15 5.96
N LEU A 117 9.41 7.47 6.05
CA LEU A 117 8.42 8.25 5.30
C LEU A 117 8.67 8.16 3.78
N ALA A 118 9.93 8.31 3.35
CA ALA A 118 10.31 8.18 1.95
C ALA A 118 10.02 6.77 1.42
N SER A 119 10.33 5.73 2.20
CA SER A 119 10.00 4.34 1.86
C SER A 119 8.51 4.11 1.74
N ILE A 120 7.68 4.64 2.65
CA ILE A 120 6.21 4.54 2.54
C ILE A 120 5.72 5.19 1.24
N ALA A 121 6.21 6.38 0.90
CA ALA A 121 5.85 7.06 -0.35
C ALA A 121 6.25 6.24 -1.59
N CYS A 122 7.48 5.71 -1.63
CA CYS A 122 7.94 4.83 -2.70
C CYS A 122 7.09 3.54 -2.78
N CYS A 123 6.77 2.92 -1.65
CA CYS A 123 5.93 1.72 -1.58
C CYS A 123 4.50 1.98 -2.07
N LEU A 124 3.92 3.15 -1.80
CA LEU A 124 2.61 3.54 -2.34
C LEU A 124 2.64 3.61 -3.87
N VAL A 125 3.70 4.19 -4.43
CA VAL A 125 3.89 4.27 -5.89
C VAL A 125 4.10 2.87 -6.49
N LEU A 126 4.93 2.04 -5.86
CA LEU A 126 5.15 0.65 -6.28
C LEU A 126 3.85 -0.17 -6.23
N ASN A 127 3.08 -0.06 -5.16
CA ASN A 127 1.78 -0.73 -5.04
C ASN A 127 0.82 -0.25 -6.12
N PHE A 128 0.74 1.06 -6.39
CA PHE A 128 -0.09 1.59 -7.46
C PHE A 128 0.27 0.96 -8.82
N PHE A 129 1.55 0.94 -9.17
CA PHE A 129 2.01 0.36 -10.42
C PHE A 129 1.82 -1.15 -10.48
N ALA A 130 2.11 -1.87 -9.40
CA ALA A 130 1.87 -3.31 -9.34
C ALA A 130 0.39 -3.65 -9.47
N TYR A 131 -0.50 -2.88 -8.85
CA TYR A 131 -1.94 -3.09 -9.02
C TYR A 131 -2.39 -2.80 -10.45
N ARG A 132 -1.85 -1.74 -11.05
CA ARG A 132 -2.18 -1.33 -12.42
C ARG A 132 -1.67 -2.27 -13.50
N TYR A 133 -0.48 -2.85 -13.32
CA TYR A 133 0.20 -3.61 -14.38
C TYR A 133 0.25 -5.12 -14.11
N VAL A 134 0.21 -5.54 -12.84
CA VAL A 134 0.33 -6.95 -12.46
C VAL A 134 -1.02 -7.51 -12.00
N VAL A 135 -1.72 -6.81 -11.10
CA VAL A 135 -2.98 -7.33 -10.52
C VAL A 135 -4.14 -7.14 -11.49
N TRP A 136 -4.30 -5.94 -12.06
CA TRP A 136 -5.35 -5.59 -13.01
C TRP A 136 -4.76 -4.89 -14.24
N PRO A 137 -3.98 -5.61 -15.08
CA PRO A 137 -3.51 -5.07 -16.34
C PRO A 137 -4.70 -4.65 -17.19
N VAL A 138 -4.69 -3.41 -17.68
CA VAL A 138 -5.67 -2.96 -18.67
C VAL A 138 -5.32 -3.67 -19.97
N GLU A 139 -6.07 -4.72 -20.31
CA GLU A 139 -5.98 -5.35 -21.61
C GLU A 139 -6.38 -4.31 -22.67
N HIS A 140 -5.44 -3.96 -23.55
CA HIS A 140 -5.79 -3.26 -24.78
C HIS A 140 -6.60 -4.26 -25.63
N PRO A 141 -7.86 -3.96 -26.00
CA PRO A 141 -8.57 -4.76 -26.98
C PRO A 141 -7.84 -4.61 -28.31
N GLY A 142 -6.98 -5.56 -28.65
CA GLY A 142 -6.14 -5.46 -29.85
C GLY A 142 -5.17 -6.60 -30.14
N GLU A 143 -4.84 -7.47 -29.17
CA GLU A 143 -4.04 -8.66 -29.48
C GLU A 143 -4.98 -9.84 -29.79
N GLU A 144 -5.54 -9.84 -31.01
CA GLU A 144 -6.09 -11.05 -31.61
C GLU A 144 -4.99 -12.12 -31.58
N ARG A 145 -5.18 -13.17 -30.77
CA ARG A 145 -4.36 -14.38 -30.87
C ARG A 145 -4.76 -15.10 -32.17
N PRO A 146 -3.88 -15.21 -33.18
CA PRO A 146 -4.16 -16.13 -34.29
C PRO A 146 -4.24 -17.56 -33.74
N ALA A 147 -5.28 -18.26 -34.19
CA ALA A 147 -5.64 -19.62 -33.79
C ALA A 147 -4.62 -20.67 -34.19
#